data_AF-A0A367AMN3-F1
#
_entry.id   AF-A0A367AMN3-F1
#
_cell.length_a   1.000
_cell.length_b   1.000
_cell.length_c   1.000
_cell.angle_alpha   90.00
_cell.angle_beta   90.00
_cell.angle_gamma   90.00
#
_symmetry.space_group_name_H-M   'P 1'
#
loop_
_entity.id
_entity.type
_entity.pdbx_description
1 polymer ?
#
loop_
_entity_poly.entity_id
_entity_poly.type
_entity_poly.pdbx_seq_one_letter_code
_entity_poly.pdbx_strand_id
1 'polypeptide(L)' 'MEHLVPREQTDWLVQLLVEAGLGPAEIRVLVTRLCFEVIVADDAGTDARLLEVIADRRPAVRAAWVEVIDRMTSPTGR' A
#
# COMPACT_ATOMS: atom_id res chain seq x y z
N MET A 1 -1.88 20.94 -8.22
CA MET A 1 -0.68 20.41 -8.88
C MET A 1 -0.68 18.92 -8.64
N GLU A 2 -1.04 18.13 -9.66
CA GLU A 2 -0.99 16.68 -9.59
C GLU A 2 0.49 16.26 -9.48
N HIS A 3 0.91 15.83 -8.30
CA HIS A 3 2.17 15.10 -8.14
C HIS A 3 1.98 13.74 -8.81
N LEU A 4 2.18 13.70 -10.14
CA LEU A 4 2.39 12.45 -10.85
C LEU A 4 3.65 11.85 -10.28
N VAL A 5 3.48 10.88 -9.37
CA VAL A 5 4.57 10.05 -8.88
C VAL A 5 5.30 9.51 -10.12
N PRO A 6 6.60 9.81 -10.32
CA PRO A 6 7.37 9.32 -11.45
C PRO A 6 7.13 7.81 -11.61
N ARG A 7 6.91 7.31 -12.83
CA ARG A 7 6.60 5.88 -13.07
C ARG A 7 7.60 4.94 -12.39
N GLU A 8 8.87 5.34 -12.39
CA GLU A 8 9.97 4.65 -11.71
C GLU A 8 9.73 4.50 -10.20
N GLN A 9 9.10 5.48 -9.55
CA GLN A 9 8.72 5.40 -8.15
C GLN A 9 7.56 4.43 -7.89
N THR A 10 6.69 4.21 -8.87
CA THR A 10 5.59 3.26 -8.73
C THR A 10 6.07 1.83 -8.92
N ASP A 11 7.02 1.61 -9.83
CA ASP A 11 7.52 0.27 -10.15
C ASP A 11 8.23 -0.38 -8.96
N TRP A 12 9.04 0.37 -8.19
CA TRP A 12 9.72 -0.20 -7.02
C TRP A 12 8.74 -0.51 -5.86
N LEU A 13 7.66 0.26 -5.69
CA LEU A 13 6.62 -0.01 -4.69
C LEU A 13 5.94 -1.35 -4.98
N VAL A 14 5.62 -1.60 -6.26
CA VAL A 14 5.04 -2.88 -6.69
C VAL A 14 6.05 -4.01 -6.53
N GLN A 15 7.33 -3.76 -6.81
CA GLN A 15 8.37 -4.77 -6.68
C GLN A 15 8.51 -5.30 -5.24
N LEU A 16 8.45 -4.45 -4.20
CA LEU A 16 8.46 -4.90 -2.81
C LEU A 16 7.34 -5.90 -2.49
N LEU A 17 6.13 -5.64 -3.00
CA LEU A 17 4.98 -6.50 -2.79
C LEU A 17 5.14 -7.83 -3.54
N VAL A 18 5.72 -7.80 -4.75
CA VAL A 18 6.04 -9.00 -5.52
C VAL A 18 7.12 -9.84 -4.84
N GLU A 19 8.18 -9.22 -4.33
CA GLU A 19 9.25 -9.90 -3.58
C GLU A 19 8.73 -10.52 -2.26
N ALA A 20 7.74 -9.89 -1.62
CA ALA A 20 7.01 -10.45 -0.48
C ALA A 20 6.07 -11.63 -0.86
N GLY A 21 5.96 -11.93 -2.15
CA GLY A 21 5.24 -13.08 -2.68
C GLY A 21 3.78 -12.82 -3.04
N LEU A 22 3.40 -11.57 -3.31
CA LEU A 22 2.07 -11.23 -3.88
C LEU A 22 2.11 -11.25 -5.41
N GLY A 23 1.11 -11.88 -6.01
CA GLY A 23 0.88 -11.76 -7.45
C GLY A 23 0.28 -10.41 -7.84
N PRO A 24 0.47 -9.93 -9.09
CA PRO A 24 -0.12 -8.67 -9.57
C PRO A 24 -1.65 -8.59 -9.42
N ALA A 25 -2.34 -9.73 -9.54
CA ALA A 25 -3.79 -9.82 -9.33
C ALA A 25 -4.18 -9.60 -7.86
N GLU A 26 -3.41 -10.15 -6.93
CA GLU A 26 -3.64 -9.97 -5.49
C GLU A 26 -3.36 -8.54 -5.06
N ILE A 27 -2.28 -7.94 -5.57
CA ILE A 27 -1.95 -6.52 -5.35
C ILE A 27 -3.12 -5.65 -5.80
N ARG A 28 -3.66 -5.89 -7.01
CA ARG A 28 -4.81 -5.14 -7.53
C ARG A 28 -6.04 -5.24 -6.61
N VAL A 29 -6.37 -6.45 -6.15
CA VAL A 29 -7.51 -6.67 -5.24
C VAL A 29 -7.31 -5.91 -3.93
N LEU A 30 -6.11 -5.96 -3.35
CA LEU A 30 -5.79 -5.29 -2.09
C LEU A 30 -5.84 -3.76 -2.22
N VAL A 31 -5.25 -3.20 -3.28
CA VAL A 31 -5.31 -1.77 -3.58
C VAL A 31 -6.76 -1.33 -3.77
N THR A 32 -7.54 -2.05 -4.59
CA THR A 32 -8.94 -1.70 -4.83
C THR A 32 -9.75 -1.73 -3.54
N ARG A 33 -9.57 -2.75 -2.70
CA ARG A 33 -10.25 -2.85 -1.41
C ARG A 33 -9.88 -1.71 -0.47
N LEU A 34 -8.58 -1.43 -0.32
CA LEU A 34 -8.09 -0.35 0.54
C LEU A 34 -8.61 1.02 0.08
N CYS A 35 -8.52 1.32 -1.23
CA CYS A 35 -9.04 2.56 -1.78
C CYS A 35 -10.55 2.70 -1.54
N PHE A 36 -11.32 1.61 -1.72
CA PHE A 36 -12.75 1.62 -1.47
C PHE A 36 -13.07 1.86 0.01
N GLU A 37 -12.41 1.16 0.93
CA GLU A 37 -12.62 1.32 2.37
C GLU A 37 -12.25 2.74 2.85
N VAL A 38 -11.19 3.34 2.31
CA VAL A 38 -10.79 4.73 2.61
C VAL A 38 -11.80 5.75 2.07
N ILE A 39 -12.40 5.51 0.90
CA ILE A 39 -13.42 6.41 0.32
C ILE A 39 -14.74 6.31 1.09
N VAL A 40 -15.10 5.12 1.56
CA VAL A 40 -16.41 4.84 2.16
C VAL A 40 -16.43 5.07 3.69
N ALA A 41 -15.29 4.94 4.38
CA ALA A 41 -15.20 5.15 5.82
C ALA A 41 -14.92 6.62 6.20
N ASP A 42 -15.54 7.10 7.28
CA ASP A 42 -15.51 8.51 7.68
C ASP A 42 -14.47 8.84 8.79
N ASP A 43 -13.77 7.85 9.37
CA ASP A 43 -13.06 8.08 10.65
C ASP A 43 -11.71 7.35 10.86
N ALA A 44 -11.51 6.14 10.38
CA ALA A 44 -10.26 5.40 10.60
C ALA A 44 -9.23 5.74 9.52
N GLY A 45 -8.12 6.38 9.91
CA GLY A 45 -7.02 6.72 9.01
C GLY A 45 -6.47 5.50 8.23
N THR A 46 -5.83 5.78 7.09
CA THR A 46 -5.35 4.79 6.11
C THR A 46 -4.57 3.62 6.73
N ASP A 47 -3.77 3.88 7.76
CA ASP A 47 -2.90 2.87 8.40
C ASP A 47 -3.70 1.81 9.16
N ALA A 48 -4.76 2.21 9.89
CA ALA A 48 -5.59 1.27 10.64
C ALA A 48 -6.36 0.33 9.69
N ARG A 49 -6.88 0.87 8.58
CA ARG A 49 -7.57 0.11 7.55
C ARG A 49 -6.64 -0.82 6.79
N LEU A 50 -5.44 -0.36 6.46
CA LEU A 50 -4.42 -1.20 5.86
C LEU A 50 -4.17 -2.44 6.71
N LEU A 51 -3.96 -2.27 8.03
CA LEU A 51 -3.71 -3.36 8.95
C LEU A 51 -4.88 -4.35 9.02
N GLU A 52 -6.13 -3.87 8.94
CA GLU A 52 -7.32 -4.72 8.85
C GLU A 52 -7.36 -5.51 7.52
N VAL A 53 -7.12 -4.85 6.38
CA VAL A 53 -7.17 -5.46 5.03
C VAL A 53 -6.13 -6.57 4.87
N ILE A 54 -4.96 -6.42 5.50
CA ILE A 54 -3.85 -7.39 5.41
C ILE A 54 -3.74 -8.29 6.65
N ALA A 55 -4.71 -8.25 7.56
CA ALA A 55 -4.70 -8.94 8.84
C ALA A 55 -4.60 -10.47 8.74
N ASP A 56 -4.98 -11.08 7.62
CA ASP A 56 -4.88 -12.53 7.38
C ASP A 56 -3.65 -12.92 6.54
N ARG A 57 -2.85 -11.94 6.13
CA ARG A 57 -1.68 -12.18 5.26
C ARG A 57 -0.46 -12.60 6.06
N ARG A 58 0.48 -13.22 5.35
CA ARG A 58 1.78 -13.65 5.91
C ARG A 58 2.56 -12.44 6.44
N PRO A 59 3.38 -12.58 7.49
CA PRO A 59 4.12 -11.47 8.08
C PRO A 59 4.95 -10.66 7.08
N ALA A 60 5.61 -11.32 6.13
CA ALA A 60 6.40 -10.67 5.07
C ALA A 60 5.55 -9.72 4.19
N VAL A 61 4.33 -10.12 3.85
CA VAL A 61 3.39 -9.30 3.08
C VAL A 61 2.95 -8.08 3.89
N ARG A 62 2.72 -8.24 5.20
CA ARG A 62 2.34 -7.11 6.06
C ARG A 62 3.45 -6.08 6.17
N ALA A 63 4.68 -6.55 6.39
CA ALA A 63 5.86 -5.69 6.47
C ALA A 63 6.06 -4.89 5.17
N ALA A 64 5.95 -5.55 4.02
CA ALA A 64 6.08 -4.89 2.72
C ALA A 64 5.01 -3.82 2.48
N TRP A 65 3.75 -4.06 2.90
CA TRP A 65 2.69 -3.06 2.81
C TRP A 65 2.92 -1.85 3.70
N VAL A 66 3.40 -2.06 4.93
CA VAL A 66 3.76 -0.97 5.85
C VAL A 66 4.90 -0.14 5.25
N GLU A 67 5.92 -0.79 4.68
CA GLU A 67 7.04 -0.11 4.03
C GLU A 67 6.62 0.69 2.78
N VAL A 68 5.71 0.13 1.96
CA VAL A 68 5.12 0.83 0.82
C VAL A 68 4.42 2.11 1.28
N ILE A 69 3.58 2.03 2.31
CA ILE A 69 2.86 3.21 2.82
C ILE A 69 3.81 4.20 3.46
N ASP A 70 4.71 3.76 4.34
CA ASP A 70 5.66 4.65 5.02
C ASP A 70 6.50 5.44 4.02
N ARG A 71 6.96 4.80 2.95
CA ARG A 71 7.73 5.50 1.90
C ARG A 71 6.88 6.39 1.00
N MET A 72 5.59 6.10 0.82
CA MET A 72 4.65 6.97 0.10
C MET A 72 4.23 8.20 0.92
N THR A 73 4.11 8.06 2.25
CA THR A 73 3.65 9.11 3.16
C THR A 73 4.79 9.84 3.85
N SER A 74 6.00 9.27 3.85
CA SER A 74 7.19 9.92 4.38
C SER A 74 7.47 11.19 3.56
N PRO A 75 7.53 12.36 4.21
CA PRO A 75 7.95 13.57 3.54
C PRO A 75 9.38 13.37 3.05
N THR A 76 9.57 13.35 1.74
CA THR A 76 10.90 13.22 1.13
C THR A 76 11.78 14.39 1.59
N GLY A 77 12.77 14.09 2.45
CA GLY A 77 13.89 14.99 2.74
C GLY A 77 13.82 15.70 4.10
N ARG A 78 14.74 15.32 4.99
CA ARG A 78 15.50 16.28 5.79
C ARG A 78 16.98 15.96 5.64
#